data_AF-A0A9D8FS91-F1
#
_entry.id   AF-A0A9D8FS91-F1
#
_cell.length_a   1.000
_cell.length_b   1.000
_cell.length_c   1.000
_cell.angle_alpha   90.00
_cell.angle_beta   90.00
_cell.angle_gamma   90.00
#
_symmetry.space_group_name_H-M   'P 1'
#
loop_
_entity.id
_entity.type
_entity.pdbx_description
1 polymer ?
#
loop_
_entity_poly.entity_id
_entity_poly.type
_entity_poly.pdbx_seq_one_letter_code
_entity_poly.pdbx_strand_id
1 'polypeptide(L)'
;MSEEREHLLRLQAQHKRNIRMLENQIAMYGMTPPIHLVNHLDHQREQLAEVEARLAALEGSFPHGEAEPSPSPATSAPPAERVHLRRVLSEAFSLDELRALSFDLGIDYEDLPADTRDGIALELIRTCERTNRLSELMQVCRELRPDRF
;
A
#
# COMPACT_ATOMS: atom_id res chain seq x y z
N MET A 1 -19.09 -25.45 -14.27
CA MET A 1 -19.67 -24.14 -13.92
C MET A 1 -20.20 -24.11 -12.49
N SER A 2 -21.05 -25.05 -12.06
CA SER A 2 -21.59 -25.05 -10.67
C SER A 2 -20.53 -25.32 -9.59
N GLU A 3 -19.63 -26.28 -9.82
CA GLU A 3 -18.60 -26.66 -8.84
C GLU A 3 -17.59 -25.54 -8.56
N GLU A 4 -17.20 -24.78 -9.61
CA GLU A 4 -16.28 -23.66 -9.48
C GLU A 4 -16.90 -22.50 -8.68
N ARG A 5 -18.18 -22.21 -8.90
CA ARG A 5 -18.94 -21.24 -8.11
C ARG A 5 -19.06 -21.66 -6.65
N GLU A 6 -19.39 -22.92 -6.37
CA GLU A 6 -19.47 -23.43 -4.99
C GLU A 6 -18.13 -23.40 -4.27
N HIS A 7 -17.04 -23.72 -4.98
CA HIS A 7 -15.69 -23.61 -4.44
C HIS A 7 -15.34 -22.17 -4.07
N LEU A 8 -15.60 -21.22 -4.97
CA LEU A 8 -15.37 -19.80 -4.73
C LEU A 8 -16.24 -19.26 -3.58
N LEU A 9 -17.50 -19.67 -3.47
CA LEU A 9 -18.37 -19.29 -2.33
C LEU A 9 -17.83 -19.81 -0.99
N ARG A 10 -17.28 -21.03 -0.95
CA ARG A 10 -16.60 -21.55 0.26
C ARG A 10 -15.36 -20.71 0.60
N LEU A 11 -14.55 -20.36 -0.41
CA LEU A 11 -13.38 -19.51 -0.21
C LEU A 11 -13.78 -18.12 0.31
N GLN A 12 -14.80 -17.51 -0.28
CA GLN A 12 -15.34 -16.21 0.12
C GLN A 12 -15.78 -16.22 1.59
N ALA A 13 -16.52 -17.26 2.00
CA ALA A 13 -16.95 -17.43 3.39
C ALA A 13 -15.77 -17.63 4.35
N GLN A 14 -14.72 -18.34 3.92
CA GLN A 14 -13.51 -18.54 4.71
C GLN A 14 -12.74 -17.22 4.90
N HIS A 15 -12.50 -16.45 3.85
CA HIS A 15 -11.82 -15.15 3.95
C HIS A 15 -12.62 -14.15 4.80
N LYS A 16 -13.95 -14.08 4.65
CA LYS A 16 -14.82 -13.24 5.49
C LYS A 16 -14.71 -13.59 6.99
N ARG A 17 -14.59 -14.88 7.33
CA ARG A 17 -14.37 -15.33 8.72
C ARG A 17 -12.99 -14.91 9.24
N ASN A 18 -11.95 -15.09 8.45
CA ASN A 18 -10.59 -14.70 8.81
C ASN A 18 -10.48 -13.19 9.04
N ILE A 19 -11.07 -12.38 8.15
CA ILE A 19 -11.13 -10.91 8.27
C ILE A 19 -11.76 -10.52 9.60
N ARG A 20 -12.96 -11.03 9.92
CA ARG A 20 -13.62 -10.72 11.20
C ARG A 20 -12.78 -11.09 12.42
N MET A 21 -12.06 -12.21 12.36
CA MET A 21 -11.17 -12.63 13.44
C MET A 21 -9.97 -11.67 13.58
N LEU A 22 -9.35 -11.29 12.47
CA LEU A 22 -8.23 -10.34 12.45
C LEU A 22 -8.66 -8.94 12.88
N GLU A 23 -9.83 -8.46 12.44
CA GLU A 23 -10.40 -7.19 12.90
C GLU A 23 -10.66 -7.19 14.41
N ASN A 24 -11.17 -8.29 14.96
CA ASN A 24 -11.37 -8.44 16.40
C ASN A 24 -10.03 -8.42 17.17
N GLN A 25 -9.01 -9.10 16.64
CA GLN A 25 -7.66 -9.06 17.22
C GLN A 25 -7.07 -7.66 17.16
N ILE A 26 -7.15 -6.97 16.02
CA ILE A 26 -6.68 -5.60 15.84
C ILE A 26 -7.39 -4.65 16.82
N ALA A 27 -8.70 -4.82 17.01
CA ALA A 27 -9.48 -4.04 17.97
C ALA A 27 -9.01 -4.25 19.42
N MET A 28 -8.52 -5.45 19.78
CA MET A 28 -7.92 -5.71 21.10
C MET A 28 -6.60 -4.97 21.34
N TYR A 29 -5.83 -4.66 20.29
CA TYR A 29 -4.54 -3.94 20.41
C TYR A 29 -4.68 -2.41 20.52
N GLY A 30 -5.87 -1.84 20.29
CA GLY A 30 -6.12 -0.41 20.42
C GLY A 30 -5.53 0.43 19.27
N MET A 31 -4.78 1.49 19.59
CA MET A 31 -4.28 2.47 18.60
C MET A 31 -3.05 2.01 17.79
N THR A 32 -2.36 0.95 18.20
CA THR A 32 -1.14 0.47 17.55
C THR A 32 -1.19 -1.05 17.35
N PRO A 33 -1.97 -1.53 16.37
CA PRO A 33 -1.99 -2.94 16.04
C PRO A 33 -0.64 -3.40 15.47
N PRO A 34 -0.19 -4.61 15.81
CA PRO A 34 0.98 -5.23 15.21
C PRO A 34 0.89 -5.23 13.68
N ILE A 35 1.96 -4.79 13.01
CA ILE A 35 1.98 -4.63 11.54
C ILE A 35 1.68 -5.93 10.79
N HIS A 36 2.04 -7.09 11.34
CA HIS A 36 1.75 -8.38 10.73
C HIS A 36 0.24 -8.70 10.71
N LEU A 37 -0.54 -8.20 11.67
CA LEU A 37 -2.00 -8.37 11.69
C LEU A 37 -2.67 -7.46 10.67
N VAL A 38 -2.18 -6.22 10.55
CA VAL A 38 -2.65 -5.27 9.55
C VAL A 38 -2.36 -5.77 8.13
N ASN A 39 -1.13 -6.24 7.89
CA ASN A 39 -0.73 -6.81 6.61
C ASN A 39 -1.55 -8.07 6.29
N HIS A 40 -1.80 -8.92 7.28
CA HIS A 40 -2.61 -10.12 7.08
C HIS A 40 -4.08 -9.76 6.79
N LEU A 41 -4.64 -8.76 7.48
CA LEU A 41 -6.01 -8.27 7.22
C LEU A 41 -6.13 -7.73 5.79
N ASP A 42 -5.16 -6.90 5.37
CA ASP A 42 -5.10 -6.34 4.02
C ASP A 42 -5.03 -7.45 2.96
N HIS A 43 -4.13 -8.42 3.16
CA HIS A 43 -4.01 -9.57 2.26
C HIS A 43 -5.30 -10.41 2.20
N GLN A 44 -5.97 -10.66 3.33
CA GLN A 44 -7.25 -11.38 3.32
C GLN A 44 -8.37 -10.60 2.61
N ARG A 45 -8.38 -9.26 2.70
CA ARG A 45 -9.34 -8.40 1.98
C ARG A 45 -9.11 -8.44 0.48
N GLU A 46 -7.86 -8.42 0.05
CA GLU A 46 -7.48 -8.53 -1.37
C GLU A 46 -7.90 -9.90 -1.94
N GLN A 47 -7.60 -10.99 -1.22
CA GLN A 47 -8.03 -12.34 -1.62
C GLN A 47 -9.56 -12.47 -1.69
N LEU A 48 -10.29 -11.85 -0.76
CA LEU A 48 -11.75 -11.81 -0.81
C LEU A 48 -12.27 -11.09 -2.07
N ALA A 49 -11.68 -9.94 -2.40
CA ALA A 49 -12.05 -9.16 -3.58
C ALA A 49 -11.78 -9.94 -4.88
N GLU A 50 -10.65 -10.66 -4.96
CA GLU A 50 -10.32 -11.50 -6.12
C GLU A 50 -11.32 -12.64 -6.30
N VAL A 51 -11.72 -13.31 -5.21
CA VAL A 51 -12.74 -14.36 -5.23
C VAL A 51 -14.11 -13.81 -5.64
N GLU A 52 -14.49 -12.62 -5.13
CA GLU A 52 -15.74 -11.94 -5.51
C GLU A 52 -15.74 -11.53 -6.99
N ALA A 53 -14.62 -11.04 -7.51
CA ALA A 53 -14.46 -10.72 -8.93
C ALA A 53 -14.58 -11.97 -9.82
N ARG A 54 -13.99 -13.10 -9.40
CA ARG A 54 -14.14 -14.39 -10.11
C ARG A 54 -15.56 -14.92 -10.07
N LEU A 55 -16.25 -14.80 -8.94
CA LEU A 55 -17.68 -15.13 -8.84
C LEU A 55 -18.51 -14.29 -9.79
N ALA A 56 -18.31 -12.96 -9.80
CA ALA A 56 -19.02 -12.04 -10.68
C ALA A 56 -18.79 -12.36 -12.16
N ALA A 57 -17.56 -12.74 -12.53
CA ALA A 57 -17.22 -13.18 -13.89
C ALA A 57 -17.97 -14.47 -14.29
N LEU A 58 -18.14 -15.42 -13.36
CA LEU A 58 -18.92 -16.64 -13.59
C LEU A 58 -20.44 -16.39 -13.67
N GLU A 59 -20.96 -15.38 -12.96
CA GLU A 59 -22.40 -15.07 -12.94
C GLU A 59 -22.90 -14.32 -14.19
N GLY A 60 -21.99 -13.86 -15.07
CA GLY A 60 -22.29 -13.64 -16.49
C GLY A 60 -23.47 -12.72 -16.83
N SER A 61 -23.81 -11.71 -16.03
CA SER A 61 -24.86 -10.76 -16.43
C SER A 61 -24.67 -9.34 -15.93
N PHE A 62 -24.28 -8.52 -16.89
CA PHE A 62 -24.44 -7.08 -17.06
C PHE A 62 -23.60 -6.12 -16.20
N PRO A 63 -22.64 -5.44 -16.85
CA PRO A 63 -22.31 -4.06 -16.53
C PRO A 63 -23.46 -3.16 -17.02
N HIS A 64 -24.19 -2.56 -16.09
CA HIS A 64 -24.98 -1.36 -16.33
C HIS A 64 -24.64 -0.42 -15.16
N GLY A 65 -23.58 0.38 -15.32
CA GLY A 65 -23.76 1.82 -15.52
C GLY A 65 -24.11 2.43 -14.17
N GLU A 66 -23.14 2.65 -13.29
CA GLU A 66 -22.30 3.85 -13.33
C GLU A 66 -20.80 3.54 -13.25
N ALA A 67 -20.13 3.78 -14.37
CA ALA A 67 -18.71 4.08 -14.38
C ALA A 67 -18.55 5.54 -13.95
N GLU A 68 -18.24 5.75 -12.68
CA GLU A 68 -17.22 6.70 -12.22
C GLU A 68 -16.80 6.26 -10.81
N PRO A 69 -15.63 5.65 -10.59
CA PRO A 69 -14.77 6.27 -9.61
C PRO A 69 -14.30 7.55 -10.31
N SER A 70 -14.88 8.70 -9.96
CA SER A 70 -14.20 9.95 -10.22
C SER A 70 -12.74 9.75 -9.80
N PRO A 71 -11.74 9.97 -10.68
CA PRO A 71 -10.38 10.13 -10.23
C PRO A 71 -10.35 11.47 -9.49
N SER A 72 -10.83 11.48 -8.26
CA SER A 72 -10.35 12.43 -7.28
C SER A 72 -8.97 11.92 -6.90
N PRO A 73 -7.87 12.58 -7.31
CA PRO A 73 -6.53 12.26 -6.85
C PRO A 73 -6.41 12.66 -5.38
N ALA A 74 -7.00 11.86 -4.50
CA ALA A 74 -6.90 12.05 -3.07
C ALA A 74 -7.18 10.71 -2.38
N THR A 75 -6.14 9.89 -2.25
CA THR A 75 -5.76 9.19 -1.00
C THR A 75 -5.19 7.79 -1.27
N SER A 76 -3.87 7.71 -1.10
CA SER A 76 -3.03 6.52 -0.92
C SER A 76 -2.82 5.59 -2.10
N ALA A 77 -1.62 5.70 -2.69
CA ALA A 77 -1.03 4.65 -3.51
C ALA A 77 -1.14 3.28 -2.82
N PRO A 78 -1.30 2.18 -3.60
CA PRO A 78 -1.41 0.84 -3.03
C PRO A 78 -0.18 0.56 -2.13
N PRO A 79 -0.35 -0.12 -0.99
CA PRO A 79 0.75 -0.40 -0.07
C PRO A 79 1.91 -1.13 -0.77
N ALA A 80 1.62 -1.90 -1.82
CA ALA A 80 2.61 -2.55 -2.67
C ALA A 80 3.56 -1.55 -3.38
N GLU A 81 3.06 -0.42 -3.86
CA GLU A 81 3.86 0.59 -4.57
C GLU A 81 4.75 1.36 -3.60
N ARG A 82 4.25 1.68 -2.40
CA ARG A 82 5.05 2.27 -1.32
C ARG A 82 6.15 1.34 -0.84
N VAL A 83 5.85 0.04 -0.72
CA VAL A 83 6.84 -0.97 -0.33
C VAL A 83 7.91 -1.14 -1.40
N HIS A 84 7.52 -1.10 -2.68
CA HIS A 84 8.46 -1.12 -3.80
C HIS A 84 9.36 0.13 -3.79
N LEU A 85 8.77 1.33 -3.71
CA LEU A 85 9.49 2.61 -3.61
C LEU A 85 10.45 2.64 -2.42
N ARG A 86 10.01 2.19 -1.24
CA ARG A 86 10.87 2.11 -0.05
C ARG A 86 12.08 1.22 -0.31
N ARG A 87 11.85 0.06 -0.91
CA ARG A 87 12.91 -0.91 -1.19
C ARG A 87 13.90 -0.35 -2.21
N VAL A 88 13.41 0.25 -3.28
CA VAL A 88 14.25 0.91 -4.30
C VAL A 88 15.03 2.07 -3.68
N LEU A 89 14.41 2.91 -2.87
CA LEU A 89 15.09 4.02 -2.17
C LEU A 89 16.13 3.52 -1.16
N SER A 90 15.81 2.54 -0.32
CA SER A 90 16.76 1.94 0.63
C SER A 90 17.93 1.25 -0.06
N GLU A 91 17.72 0.67 -1.24
CA GLU A 91 18.79 0.04 -2.01
C GLU A 91 19.59 1.06 -2.84
N ALA A 92 18.97 2.14 -3.31
CA ALA A 92 19.59 3.13 -4.18
C ALA A 92 20.31 4.23 -3.40
N PHE A 93 19.80 4.58 -2.21
CA PHE A 93 20.32 5.65 -1.38
C PHE A 93 20.77 5.14 -0.01
N SER A 94 21.92 5.64 0.42
CA SER A 94 22.41 5.42 1.77
C SER A 94 21.69 6.32 2.77
N LEU A 95 21.81 6.03 4.07
CA LEU A 95 21.19 6.84 5.14
C LEU A 95 21.62 8.32 5.07
N ASP A 96 22.88 8.57 4.74
CA ASP A 96 23.43 9.92 4.57
C ASP A 96 22.86 10.62 3.32
N GLU A 97 22.66 9.89 2.22
CA GLU A 97 22.06 10.44 1.00
C GLU A 97 20.57 10.73 1.19
N LEU A 98 19.84 9.85 1.89
CA LEU A 98 18.45 10.12 2.26
C LEU A 98 18.36 11.40 3.11
N ARG A 99 19.30 11.59 4.04
CA ARG A 99 19.37 12.80 4.86
C ARG A 99 19.66 14.05 4.01
N ALA A 100 20.61 13.97 3.09
CA ALA A 100 20.89 15.04 2.15
C ALA A 100 19.66 15.37 1.28
N LEU A 101 18.94 14.34 0.83
CA LEU A 101 17.74 14.47 0.02
C LEU A 101 16.58 15.07 0.83
N SER A 102 16.42 14.71 2.11
CA SER A 102 15.49 15.39 3.02
C SER A 102 15.78 16.88 3.11
N PHE A 103 17.06 17.25 3.27
CA PHE A 103 17.51 18.64 3.36
C PHE A 103 17.26 19.41 2.06
N ASP A 104 17.56 18.82 0.91
CA ASP A 104 17.36 19.43 -0.41
C ASP A 104 15.86 19.66 -0.70
N LEU A 105 15.02 18.69 -0.31
CA LEU A 105 13.57 18.80 -0.37
C LEU A 105 12.99 19.76 0.69
N GLY A 106 13.79 20.27 1.64
CA GLY A 106 13.31 21.11 2.73
C GLY A 106 12.36 20.38 3.68
N ILE A 107 12.57 19.08 3.87
CA ILE A 107 11.87 18.23 4.83
C ILE A 107 12.69 18.17 6.11
N ASP A 108 12.11 18.64 7.21
CA ASP A 108 12.76 18.61 8.52
C ASP A 108 13.04 17.18 8.97
N TYR A 109 14.31 16.89 9.23
CA TYR A 109 14.75 15.58 9.71
C TYR A 109 14.22 15.27 11.12
N GLU A 110 13.83 16.30 11.89
CA GLU A 110 13.15 16.15 13.18
C GLU A 110 11.71 15.62 13.04
N ASP A 111 11.07 15.78 11.86
CA ASP A 111 9.73 15.27 11.57
C ASP A 111 9.75 13.79 11.11
N LEU A 112 10.93 13.21 10.94
CA LEU A 112 11.15 11.81 10.57
C LEU A 112 11.54 11.01 11.82
N PRO A 113 10.59 10.46 12.62
CA PRO A 113 10.88 9.69 13.84
C PRO A 113 11.41 8.28 13.54
N ALA A 114 12.45 8.19 12.70
CA ALA A 114 13.06 6.95 12.27
C ALA A 114 14.59 7.05 12.32
N ASP A 115 15.21 6.17 13.08
CA ASP A 115 16.68 6.06 13.19
C ASP A 115 17.28 5.09 12.15
N THR A 116 16.42 4.42 11.38
CA THR A 116 16.81 3.39 10.42
C THR A 116 16.64 3.88 8.99
N ARG A 117 17.52 3.47 8.07
CA ARG A 117 17.44 3.81 6.64
C ARG A 117 16.07 3.51 6.03
N ASP A 118 15.50 2.34 6.32
CA ASP A 118 14.18 1.95 5.84
C ASP A 118 13.05 2.80 6.44
N GLY A 119 13.19 3.18 7.72
CA GLY A 119 12.23 4.06 8.37
C GLY A 119 12.29 5.48 7.79
N ILE A 120 13.49 6.03 7.58
CA ILE A 120 13.69 7.33 6.95
C ILE A 120 13.13 7.32 5.53
N ALA A 121 13.43 6.30 4.73
CA ALA A 121 12.89 6.18 3.38
C ALA A 121 11.36 6.14 3.37
N LEU A 122 10.74 5.37 4.27
CA LEU A 122 9.29 5.26 4.36
C LEU A 122 8.63 6.57 4.80
N GLU A 123 9.21 7.23 5.79
CA GLU A 123 8.64 8.45 6.34
C GLU A 123 8.86 9.63 5.38
N LEU A 124 9.97 9.63 4.63
CA LEU A 124 10.22 10.56 3.55
C LEU A 124 9.25 10.37 2.37
N ILE A 125 8.96 9.12 1.99
CA ILE A 125 7.89 8.80 1.02
C ILE A 125 6.54 9.34 1.51
N ARG A 126 6.19 9.08 2.78
CA ARG A 126 4.92 9.54 3.37
C ARG A 126 4.80 11.05 3.39
N THR A 127 5.86 11.76 3.78
CA THR A 127 5.88 13.22 3.79
C THR A 127 5.78 13.78 2.37
N CYS A 128 6.46 13.17 1.39
CA CYS A 128 6.33 13.52 -0.03
C CYS A 128 4.94 13.24 -0.59
N GLU A 129 4.28 12.14 -0.20
CA GLU A 129 2.89 11.85 -0.57
C GLU A 129 1.93 12.90 0.00
N ARG A 130 2.07 13.25 1.28
CA ARG A 130 1.22 14.26 1.95
C ARG A 130 1.35 15.65 1.32
N THR A 131 2.55 15.98 0.85
CA THR A 131 2.85 17.28 0.23
C THR A 131 2.69 17.27 -1.29
N ASN A 132 2.31 16.12 -1.89
CA ASN A 132 2.26 15.91 -3.35
C ASN A 132 3.61 16.17 -4.06
N ARG A 133 4.73 16.13 -3.33
CA ARG A 133 6.09 16.35 -3.85
C ARG A 133 6.79 15.05 -4.29
N LEU A 134 6.04 13.96 -4.39
CA LEU A 134 6.55 12.68 -4.90
C LEU A 134 7.16 12.82 -6.30
N SER A 135 6.59 13.68 -7.15
CA SER A 135 7.12 13.95 -8.49
C SER A 135 8.48 14.65 -8.46
N GLU A 136 8.71 15.59 -7.55
CA GLU A 136 10.03 16.21 -7.36
C GLU A 136 11.04 15.18 -6.87
N LEU A 137 10.66 14.35 -5.90
CA LEU A 137 11.52 13.28 -5.40
C LEU A 137 11.92 12.31 -6.52
N MET A 138 10.98 11.92 -7.40
CA MET A 138 11.29 11.06 -8.55
C MET A 138 12.22 11.76 -9.55
N GLN A 139 12.05 13.05 -9.77
CA GLN A 139 12.91 13.83 -10.66
C GLN A 139 14.34 13.90 -10.12
N VAL A 140 14.49 14.23 -8.84
CA VAL A 140 15.79 14.26 -8.14
C VAL A 140 16.43 12.87 -8.14
N CYS A 141 15.65 11.79 -7.91
CA CYS A 141 16.14 10.41 -8.00
C CYS A 141 16.67 10.07 -9.40
N ARG A 142 15.98 10.52 -10.47
CA ARG A 142 16.42 10.33 -11.85
C ARG A 142 17.66 11.15 -12.20
N GLU A 143 17.81 12.35 -11.67
CA GLU A 143 19.02 13.16 -11.87
C GLU A 143 20.23 12.56 -11.16
N LEU A 144 20.06 12.06 -9.93
CA LEU A 144 21.13 11.44 -9.16
C LEU A 144 21.52 10.04 -9.67
N ARG A 145 20.54 9.23 -10.11
CA ARG A 145 20.74 7.84 -10.53
C ARG A 145 19.82 7.45 -11.69
N PRO A 146 20.10 7.89 -12.93
CA PRO A 146 19.30 7.54 -14.11
C PRO A 146 19.36 6.05 -14.49
N ASP A 147 20.28 5.28 -13.90
CA ASP A 147 20.46 3.84 -14.18
C ASP A 147 19.45 2.94 -13.43
N ARG A 148 18.78 3.47 -12.39
CA ARG A 148 17.91 2.69 -11.48
C ARG A 148 16.44 3.14 -11.41
N PHE A 149 16.07 4.28 -12.02
CA PHE A 149 14.73 4.92 -11.94
C PHE A 149 14.22 5.43 -13.31
#